data_AF-A0A429ZNZ4-F1
#
_entry.id   AF-A0A429ZNZ4-F1
#
_cell.length_a   1.000
_cell.length_b   1.000
_cell.length_c   1.000
_cell.angle_alpha   90.00
_cell.angle_beta   90.00
_cell.angle_gamma   90.00
#
_symmetry.space_group_name_H-M   'P 1'
#
loop_
_entity.id
_entity.type
_entity.pdbx_description
1 polymer ?
#
loop_
_entity_poly.entity_id
_entity_poly.type
_entity_poly.pdbx_seq_one_letter_code
_entity_poly.pdbx_strand_id
1 'polypeptide(L)'
;MKYLRIKPLGAYCPKCGRKLELLLPEEATKTLAQFAICFKCRKVHQFKVGELSLTTSLKTLSDERRQSLKTLVTALPDKFQYKAHGSQLRLSKESTTYQRSWLSLGAYEKAFGEAAPASNADFRLTKNNCKWCGLKLTPPRRSFCKDSCSRAYGKATYFKRSLAALPYRIACRDDFYCRVTGEDLAQRNKFGVRIPASNGTLEIHHLIFVSEGGSDHESNLITISQELHRRYHQGEQQACQEIDGIKNAQLTLYSSLMKAKTNSLS
;
A
#
# COMPACT_ATOMS: atom_id res chain seq x y z
N MET A 1 15.43 29.55 -3.37
CA MET A 1 16.71 29.65 -2.64
C MET A 1 17.72 28.76 -3.32
N LYS A 2 18.84 29.31 -3.78
CA LYS A 2 19.77 28.58 -4.62
C LYS A 2 20.96 28.08 -3.81
N TYR A 3 20.84 26.87 -3.30
CA TYR A 3 21.97 26.10 -2.78
C TYR A 3 22.55 25.26 -3.92
N LEU A 4 23.86 25.31 -4.11
CA LEU A 4 24.61 24.38 -4.94
C LEU A 4 24.77 23.07 -4.17
N ARG A 5 24.33 21.99 -4.80
CA ARG A 5 24.55 20.62 -4.33
C ARG A 5 25.71 20.01 -5.10
N ILE A 6 26.84 19.77 -4.42
CA ILE A 6 28.07 19.29 -5.06
C ILE A 6 28.67 18.09 -4.33
N LYS A 7 29.42 17.26 -5.06
CA LYS A 7 30.18 16.11 -4.56
C LYS A 7 31.65 16.25 -4.91
N PRO A 8 32.39 17.15 -4.24
CA PRO A 8 33.79 17.39 -4.59
C PRO A 8 34.65 16.16 -4.29
N LEU A 9 35.70 15.99 -5.10
CA LEU A 9 36.76 15.03 -4.80
C LEU A 9 37.46 15.45 -3.50
N GLY A 10 37.73 14.49 -2.60
CA GLY A 10 38.38 14.74 -1.31
C GLY A 10 37.43 14.89 -0.12
N ALA A 11 36.14 15.17 -0.33
CA ALA A 11 35.17 15.22 0.76
C ALA A 11 34.59 13.83 1.06
N TYR A 12 35.11 13.16 2.09
CA TYR A 12 34.68 11.82 2.50
C TYR A 12 34.17 11.78 3.93
N CYS A 13 33.16 10.94 4.18
CA CYS A 13 32.67 10.69 5.52
C CYS A 13 33.74 9.91 6.32
N PRO A 14 34.18 10.41 7.49
CA PRO A 14 35.23 9.75 8.27
C PRO A 14 34.78 8.38 8.82
N LYS A 15 33.46 8.16 8.95
CA LYS A 15 32.91 6.91 9.48
C LYS A 15 32.79 5.80 8.44
N CYS A 16 32.47 6.12 7.19
CA CYS A 16 32.14 5.11 6.17
C CYS A 16 32.88 5.29 4.84
N GLY A 17 33.80 6.24 4.73
CA GLY A 17 34.62 6.47 3.54
C GLY A 17 33.86 6.91 2.27
N ARG A 18 32.54 7.14 2.34
CA ARG A 18 31.75 7.57 1.17
C ARG A 18 31.85 9.07 0.96
N LYS A 19 31.79 9.48 -0.32
CA LYS A 19 31.74 10.90 -0.70
C LYS A 19 30.57 11.61 -0.01
N LEU A 20 30.85 12.78 0.56
CA LEU A 20 29.86 13.67 1.15
C LEU A 20 29.18 14.49 0.06
N GLU A 21 27.91 14.82 0.29
CA GLU A 21 27.23 15.88 -0.46
C GLU A 21 27.35 17.19 0.31
N LEU A 22 27.85 18.23 -0.34
CA LEU A 22 27.89 19.57 0.22
C LEU A 22 26.72 20.38 -0.32
N LEU A 23 26.08 21.15 0.57
CA LEU A 23 25.11 22.18 0.24
C LEU A 23 25.74 23.53 0.56
N LEU A 24 26.06 24.30 -0.49
CA LEU A 24 26.66 25.63 -0.41
C LEU A 24 25.69 26.67 -0.95
N PRO A 25 25.59 27.87 -0.37
CA PRO A 25 24.81 28.96 -0.96
C PRO A 25 25.46 29.40 -2.29
N GLU A 26 24.65 29.68 -3.32
CA GLU A 26 25.15 30.19 -4.62
C GLU A 26 25.82 31.55 -4.50
N GLU A 27 25.29 32.42 -3.65
CA GLU A 27 25.92 33.69 -3.34
C GLU A 27 26.91 33.50 -2.19
N ALA A 28 28.10 34.09 -2.33
CA ALA A 28 29.14 34.12 -1.29
C ALA A 28 28.75 35.03 -0.10
N THR A 29 27.46 35.08 0.26
CA THR A 29 26.98 35.69 1.48
C THR A 29 27.45 34.87 2.68
N LYS A 30 28.28 35.49 3.54
CA LYS A 30 28.86 34.87 4.75
C LYS A 30 27.82 34.43 5.80
N THR A 31 26.54 34.74 5.59
CA THR A 31 25.46 34.55 6.56
C THR A 31 24.71 33.23 6.41
N LEU A 32 24.68 32.63 5.22
CA LEU A 32 23.95 31.37 5.00
C LEU A 32 24.77 30.16 5.48
N ALA A 33 24.12 29.30 6.24
CA ALA A 33 24.73 28.06 6.73
C ALA A 33 25.09 27.14 5.57
N GLN A 34 26.25 26.48 5.69
CA GLN A 34 26.74 25.47 4.77
C GLN A 34 26.61 24.10 5.42
N PHE A 35 26.33 23.06 4.63
CA PHE A 35 26.13 21.71 5.15
C PHE A 35 26.95 20.65 4.41
N ALA A 36 27.36 19.61 5.12
CA ALA A 36 27.87 18.37 4.57
C ALA A 36 26.98 17.20 5.03
N ILE A 37 26.52 16.38 4.09
CA ILE A 37 25.55 15.31 4.33
C ILE A 37 26.16 13.96 3.97
N CYS A 38 26.16 13.03 4.93
CA CYS A 38 26.44 11.63 4.66
C CYS A 38 25.13 10.82 4.66
N PHE A 39 24.64 10.46 3.47
CA PHE A 39 23.40 9.68 3.34
C PHE A 39 23.52 8.27 3.91
N LYS A 40 24.71 7.63 3.84
CA LYS A 40 24.90 6.28 4.38
C LYS A 40 24.85 6.27 5.91
N CYS A 41 25.49 7.25 6.56
CA CYS A 41 25.49 7.37 8.01
C CYS A 41 24.29 8.15 8.56
N ARG A 42 23.48 8.78 7.69
CA ARG A 42 22.36 9.67 8.05
C ARG A 42 22.76 10.82 8.97
N LYS A 43 23.94 11.39 8.70
CA LYS A 43 24.50 12.50 9.49
C LYS A 43 24.51 13.76 8.66
N VAL A 44 24.14 14.87 9.29
CA VAL A 44 24.26 16.22 8.73
C VAL A 44 25.28 16.97 9.58
N HIS A 45 26.27 17.58 8.94
CA HIS A 45 27.23 18.46 9.59
C HIS A 45 27.01 19.87 9.07
N GLN A 46 26.90 20.83 9.98
CA GLN A 46 26.88 22.25 9.64
C GLN A 46 28.26 22.82 9.89
N PHE A 47 28.85 23.43 8.86
CA PHE A 47 30.18 24.03 8.98
C PHE A 47 30.17 25.11 10.08
N LYS A 48 31.25 25.16 10.88
CA LYS A 48 31.43 26.03 12.07
C LYS A 48 30.55 25.71 13.28
N VAL A 49 29.55 24.83 13.15
CA VAL A 49 28.67 24.44 14.27
C VAL A 49 28.98 23.02 14.74
N GLY A 50 29.18 22.08 13.80
CA GLY A 50 29.44 20.68 14.11
C GLY A 50 28.40 19.73 13.54
N GLU A 51 28.40 18.50 14.05
CA GLU A 51 27.42 17.49 13.68
C GLU A 51 26.05 17.83 14.28
N LEU A 52 25.01 17.83 13.43
CA LEU A 52 23.63 18.02 13.85
C LEU A 52 23.04 16.65 14.22
N SER A 53 22.63 16.50 15.48
CA SER A 53 21.94 15.31 15.95
C SER A 53 20.51 15.25 15.41
N LEU A 54 20.11 14.10 14.89
CA LEU A 54 18.71 13.80 14.60
C LEU A 54 17.92 13.80 15.91
N THR A 55 16.99 14.75 16.07
CA THR A 55 16.04 14.70 17.17
C THR A 55 15.15 13.47 16.96
N THR A 56 15.15 12.54 17.91
CA THR A 56 14.49 11.23 17.78
C THR A 56 12.97 11.29 17.88
N SER A 57 12.38 12.41 18.31
CA SER A 57 10.93 12.51 18.50
C SER A 57 10.39 13.91 18.27
N LEU A 58 9.32 14.03 17.47
CA LEU A 58 8.56 15.28 17.30
C LEU A 58 7.90 15.75 18.61
N LYS A 59 7.69 14.84 19.58
CA LYS A 59 7.05 15.15 20.86
C LYS A 59 7.92 16.00 21.78
N THR A 60 9.24 16.00 21.56
CA THR A 60 10.18 16.80 22.38
C THR A 60 10.29 18.25 21.92
N LEU A 61 9.61 18.62 20.83
CA LEU A 61 9.58 20.00 20.34
C LEU A 61 8.52 20.82 21.09
N SER A 62 8.77 22.12 21.30
CA SER A 62 7.76 23.07 21.77
C SER A 62 6.60 23.18 20.78
N ASP A 63 5.42 23.58 21.25
CA ASP A 63 4.23 23.71 20.40
C ASP A 63 4.44 24.74 19.27
N GLU A 64 5.13 25.85 19.55
CA GLU A 64 5.53 26.84 18.54
C GLU A 64 6.40 26.23 17.43
N ARG A 65 7.35 25.36 17.78
CA ARG A 65 8.20 24.68 16.79
C ARG A 65 7.44 23.61 16.01
N ARG A 66 6.50 22.91 16.63
CA ARG A 66 5.60 22.00 15.91
C ARG A 66 4.72 22.75 14.92
N GLN A 67 4.20 23.92 15.31
CA GLN A 67 3.38 24.74 14.42
C GLN A 67 4.20 25.28 13.26
N SER A 68 5.41 25.78 13.52
CA SER A 68 6.35 26.20 12.48
C SER A 68 6.66 25.07 11.50
N LEU A 69 6.89 23.86 12.01
CA LEU A 69 7.13 22.66 11.19
C LEU A 69 5.93 22.33 10.30
N LYS A 70 4.71 22.38 10.84
CA LYS A 70 3.48 22.16 10.05
C LYS A 70 3.41 23.14 8.88
N THR A 71 3.65 24.43 9.11
CA THR A 71 3.67 25.44 8.06
C THR A 71 4.71 25.12 6.98
N LEU A 72 5.91 24.70 7.37
CA LEU A 72 6.97 24.31 6.42
C LEU A 72 6.58 23.08 5.59
N VAL A 73 5.96 22.08 6.20
CA VAL A 73 5.49 20.88 5.49
C VAL A 73 4.41 21.23 4.47
N THR A 74 3.45 22.09 4.84
CA THR A 74 2.39 22.55 3.94
C THR A 74 2.93 23.40 2.79
N ALA A 75 4.07 24.08 2.98
CA ALA A 75 4.73 24.87 1.94
C ALA A 75 5.57 24.03 0.96
N LEU A 76 5.78 22.73 1.22
CA LEU A 76 6.50 21.86 0.28
C LEU A 76 5.69 21.72 -1.03
N PRO A 77 6.34 21.67 -2.20
CA PRO A 77 5.66 21.33 -3.44
C PRO A 77 4.88 20.02 -3.32
N ASP A 78 3.71 19.95 -3.94
CA ASP A 78 2.77 18.83 -3.85
C ASP A 78 3.42 17.45 -4.05
N LYS A 79 4.36 17.32 -4.99
CA LYS A 79 5.08 16.07 -5.27
C LYS A 79 5.93 15.54 -4.11
N PHE A 80 6.24 16.38 -3.12
CA PHE A 80 6.99 16.03 -1.92
C PHE A 80 6.10 15.86 -0.69
N GLN A 81 4.80 16.16 -0.82
CA GLN A 81 3.82 15.90 0.21
C GLN A 81 3.22 14.52 -0.04
N TYR A 82 3.42 13.60 0.90
CA TYR A 82 2.76 12.31 0.85
C TYR A 82 1.28 12.48 1.22
N LYS A 83 0.40 12.51 0.21
CA LYS A 83 -1.05 12.75 0.38
C LYS A 83 -1.86 11.47 0.61
N ALA A 84 -1.27 10.31 0.34
CA ALA A 84 -2.00 9.04 0.33
C ALA A 84 -2.13 8.43 1.73
N HIS A 85 -3.32 8.33 2.28
CA HIS A 85 -3.54 7.52 3.48
C HIS A 85 -3.20 6.06 3.21
N GLY A 86 -2.59 5.38 4.20
CA GLY A 86 -2.64 3.94 4.22
C GLY A 86 -1.59 3.18 3.43
N SER A 87 -0.36 3.69 3.24
CA SER A 87 0.74 2.78 2.91
C SER A 87 1.91 2.89 3.86
N GLN A 88 2.28 1.75 4.45
CA GLN A 88 3.34 1.71 5.45
C GLN A 88 4.65 1.37 4.75
N LEU A 89 5.52 2.37 4.60
CA LEU A 89 6.94 2.14 4.40
C LEU A 89 7.51 1.60 5.72
N ARG A 90 7.92 0.34 5.72
CA ARG A 90 8.59 -0.30 6.86
C ARG A 90 10.06 -0.44 6.52
N LEU A 91 10.93 -0.11 7.47
CA LEU A 91 12.35 -0.41 7.30
C LEU A 91 12.50 -1.93 7.23
N SER A 92 13.06 -2.42 6.13
CA SER A 92 13.36 -3.84 5.96
C SER A 92 14.38 -4.26 7.02
N LYS A 93 14.21 -5.43 7.63
CA LYS A 93 15.17 -5.95 8.62
C LYS A 93 16.50 -6.36 7.98
N GLU A 94 16.46 -6.72 6.70
CA GLU A 94 17.58 -7.28 5.94
C GLU A 94 18.26 -6.25 5.03
N SER A 95 17.63 -5.08 4.83
CA SER A 95 18.20 -4.02 4.00
C SER A 95 18.08 -2.67 4.69
N THR A 96 19.01 -1.75 4.39
CA THR A 96 18.87 -0.34 4.77
C THR A 96 17.85 0.39 3.90
N THR A 97 16.90 -0.33 3.27
CA THR A 97 15.86 0.23 2.42
C THR A 97 14.49 0.02 3.05
N TYR A 98 13.60 0.98 2.78
CA TYR A 98 12.21 0.87 3.19
C TYR A 98 11.49 -0.02 2.17
N GLN A 99 10.82 -1.04 2.66
CA GLN A 99 9.93 -1.88 1.88
C GLN A 99 8.48 -1.51 2.21
N ARG A 100 7.63 -1.49 1.19
CA ARG A 100 6.21 -1.28 1.39
C ARG A 100 5.57 -2.57 1.86
N SER A 101 4.69 -2.46 2.84
CA SER A 101 3.84 -3.56 3.28
C SER A 101 2.38 -3.13 3.18
N TRP A 102 1.53 -4.04 2.71
CA TRP A 102 0.08 -3.90 2.80
C TRP A 102 -0.37 -3.58 4.23
N LEU A 103 -1.42 -2.78 4.37
CA LEU A 103 -2.02 -2.51 5.67
C LEU A 103 -2.53 -3.78 6.35
N SER A 104 -2.43 -3.80 7.67
CA SER A 104 -3.30 -4.64 8.49
C SER A 104 -4.72 -4.06 8.49
N LEU A 105 -5.72 -4.87 8.84
CA LEU A 105 -7.12 -4.41 8.89
C LEU A 105 -7.31 -3.25 9.88
N GLY A 106 -6.71 -3.33 11.07
CA GLY A 106 -6.76 -2.23 12.04
C GLY A 106 -6.02 -0.96 11.58
N ALA A 107 -4.98 -1.10 10.74
CA ALA A 107 -4.31 0.06 10.15
C ALA A 107 -5.14 0.70 9.03
N TYR A 108 -5.91 -0.10 8.29
CA TYR A 108 -6.91 0.39 7.34
C TYR A 108 -7.98 1.21 8.07
N GLU A 109 -8.60 0.63 9.10
CA GLU A 109 -9.63 1.28 9.90
C GLU A 109 -9.17 2.62 10.49
N LYS A 110 -7.98 2.63 11.08
CA LYS A 110 -7.40 3.86 11.62
C LYS A 110 -7.12 4.91 10.54
N ALA A 111 -6.73 4.49 9.34
CA ALA A 111 -6.36 5.40 8.27
C ALA A 111 -7.57 6.05 7.59
N PHE A 112 -8.66 5.31 7.45
CA PHE A 112 -9.83 5.72 6.66
C PHE A 112 -11.09 5.99 7.51
N GLY A 113 -11.10 5.61 8.79
CA GLY A 113 -12.26 5.79 9.67
C GLY A 113 -13.40 4.80 9.40
N GLU A 114 -13.13 3.75 8.63
CA GLU A 114 -14.12 2.75 8.20
C GLU A 114 -13.50 1.35 8.17
N ALA A 115 -14.34 0.32 8.32
CA ALA A 115 -13.90 -1.07 8.23
C ALA A 115 -13.52 -1.43 6.79
N ALA A 116 -12.44 -2.20 6.63
CA ALA A 116 -12.13 -2.82 5.35
C ALA A 116 -13.29 -3.73 4.89
N PRO A 117 -13.46 -3.96 3.57
CA PRO A 117 -14.55 -4.76 3.04
C PRO A 117 -14.74 -6.10 3.77
N ALA A 118 -15.99 -6.40 4.09
CA ALA A 118 -16.35 -7.64 4.76
C ALA A 118 -15.99 -8.86 3.89
N SER A 119 -15.43 -9.90 4.51
CA SER A 119 -15.08 -11.14 3.84
C SER A 119 -16.27 -12.09 3.96
N ASN A 120 -17.23 -11.99 3.04
CA ASN A 120 -18.40 -12.86 3.01
C ASN A 120 -18.24 -14.06 2.05
N ALA A 121 -17.01 -14.31 1.58
CA ALA A 121 -16.72 -15.32 0.58
C ALA A 121 -17.16 -16.73 1.02
N ASP A 122 -18.25 -17.18 0.44
CA ASP A 122 -18.86 -18.50 0.63
C ASP A 122 -19.27 -19.04 -0.73
N PHE A 123 -18.35 -19.72 -1.40
CA PHE A 123 -18.49 -20.18 -2.78
C PHE A 123 -19.30 -21.48 -2.93
N ARG A 124 -20.11 -21.81 -1.93
CA ARG A 124 -21.04 -22.94 -2.04
C ARG A 124 -22.11 -22.63 -3.06
N LEU A 125 -22.36 -23.59 -3.95
CA LEU A 125 -23.53 -23.54 -4.85
C LEU A 125 -24.85 -23.49 -4.06
N THR A 126 -24.92 -24.22 -2.94
CA THR A 126 -26.07 -24.21 -2.04
C THR A 126 -25.62 -24.20 -0.58
N LYS A 127 -26.36 -23.51 0.29
CA LYS A 127 -26.06 -23.43 1.73
C LYS A 127 -26.16 -24.80 2.43
N ASN A 128 -26.83 -25.77 1.81
CA ASN A 128 -26.99 -27.13 2.31
C ASN A 128 -25.85 -28.06 1.92
N ASN A 129 -24.80 -27.57 1.27
CA ASN A 129 -23.63 -28.38 0.91
C ASN A 129 -22.42 -28.03 1.80
N CYS A 130 -21.53 -29.01 1.97
CA CYS A 130 -20.28 -28.86 2.68
C CYS A 130 -19.35 -27.89 1.93
N LYS A 131 -18.83 -26.87 2.63
CA LYS A 131 -17.88 -25.88 2.07
C LYS A 131 -16.58 -26.47 1.53
N TRP A 132 -16.24 -27.70 1.92
CA TRP A 132 -15.01 -28.36 1.51
C TRP A 132 -15.23 -29.43 0.44
N CYS A 133 -16.05 -30.45 0.69
CA CYS A 133 -16.22 -31.56 -0.25
C CYS A 133 -17.47 -31.47 -1.11
N GLY A 134 -18.32 -30.44 -0.92
CA GLY A 134 -19.52 -30.24 -1.73
C GLY A 134 -20.67 -31.22 -1.44
N LEU A 135 -20.47 -32.25 -0.62
CA LEU A 135 -21.54 -33.19 -0.23
C LEU A 135 -22.67 -32.49 0.53
N LYS A 136 -23.90 -32.98 0.35
CA LYS A 136 -25.08 -32.52 1.09
C LYS A 136 -24.86 -32.68 2.60
N LEU A 137 -25.22 -31.66 3.36
CA LEU A 137 -25.14 -31.65 4.80
C LEU A 137 -26.35 -32.39 5.38
N THR A 138 -26.10 -33.21 6.39
CA THR A 138 -27.13 -33.75 7.27
C THR A 138 -27.28 -32.83 8.47
N PRO A 139 -28.52 -32.47 8.87
CA PRO A 139 -28.75 -31.74 10.11
C PRO A 139 -28.10 -32.45 11.30
N PRO A 140 -27.53 -31.72 12.29
CA PRO A 140 -27.60 -30.26 12.48
C PRO A 140 -26.46 -29.46 11.79
N ARG A 141 -25.62 -30.10 10.95
CA ARG A 141 -24.42 -29.45 10.39
C ARG A 141 -24.79 -28.38 9.36
N ARG A 142 -24.20 -27.18 9.47
CA ARG A 142 -24.53 -26.00 8.62
C ARG A 142 -23.44 -25.56 7.62
N SER A 143 -22.21 -26.06 7.76
CA SER A 143 -21.07 -25.64 6.93
C SER A 143 -20.18 -26.79 6.47
N PHE A 144 -20.00 -27.83 7.28
CA PHE A 144 -19.11 -28.95 6.99
C PHE A 144 -19.77 -30.27 7.37
N CYS A 145 -19.65 -31.29 6.52
CA CYS A 145 -20.24 -32.62 6.79
C CYS A 145 -19.49 -33.40 7.88
N LYS A 146 -18.22 -33.07 8.13
CA LYS A 146 -17.38 -33.65 9.18
C LYS A 146 -16.26 -32.71 9.58
N ASP A 147 -15.66 -32.95 10.75
CA ASP A 147 -14.68 -32.02 11.33
C ASP A 147 -13.37 -31.99 10.54
N SER A 148 -13.01 -33.10 9.88
CA SER A 148 -11.87 -33.13 8.97
C SER A 148 -12.05 -32.21 7.76
N CYS A 149 -13.28 -32.01 7.27
CA CYS A 149 -13.59 -31.01 6.24
C CYS A 149 -13.42 -29.58 6.75
N SER A 150 -13.86 -29.31 7.98
CA SER A 150 -13.65 -27.99 8.63
C SER A 150 -12.17 -27.67 8.78
N ARG A 151 -11.38 -28.61 9.31
CA ARG A 151 -9.92 -28.45 9.47
C ARG A 151 -9.20 -28.26 8.14
N ALA A 152 -9.55 -29.04 7.12
CA ALA A 152 -8.95 -28.94 5.80
C ALA A 152 -9.26 -27.60 5.13
N TYR A 153 -10.52 -27.15 5.22
CA TYR A 153 -10.92 -25.83 4.72
C TYR A 153 -10.16 -24.71 5.44
N GLY A 154 -10.14 -24.70 6.77
CA GLY A 154 -9.40 -23.69 7.55
C GLY A 154 -7.91 -23.68 7.21
N LYS A 155 -7.28 -24.85 7.03
CA LYS A 155 -5.89 -24.95 6.58
C LYS A 155 -5.66 -24.28 5.23
N ALA A 156 -6.56 -24.47 4.27
CA ALA A 156 -6.43 -23.90 2.94
C ALA A 156 -6.70 -22.39 2.91
N THR A 157 -7.80 -21.94 3.53
CA THR A 157 -8.29 -20.55 3.38
C THR A 157 -7.74 -19.57 4.40
N TYR A 158 -7.13 -20.05 5.50
CA TYR A 158 -6.54 -19.18 6.53
C TYR A 158 -5.01 -19.29 6.56
N PHE A 159 -4.49 -20.51 6.76
CA PHE A 159 -3.05 -20.72 6.97
C PHE A 159 -2.24 -20.75 5.67
N LYS A 160 -2.86 -21.12 4.54
CA LYS A 160 -2.19 -21.28 3.24
C LYS A 160 -2.74 -20.38 2.15
N ARG A 161 -3.45 -19.30 2.50
CA ARG A 161 -4.07 -18.40 1.53
C ARG A 161 -3.09 -17.54 0.72
N SER A 162 -1.81 -17.50 1.13
CA SER A 162 -0.70 -16.79 0.46
C SER A 162 -0.96 -15.30 0.14
N LEU A 163 -1.84 -14.64 0.90
CA LEU A 163 -2.19 -13.23 0.74
C LEU A 163 -2.17 -12.50 2.09
N ALA A 164 -1.71 -11.26 2.06
CA ALA A 164 -1.82 -10.35 3.19
C ALA A 164 -3.30 -10.01 3.49
N ALA A 165 -3.57 -9.52 4.71
CA ALA A 165 -4.94 -9.38 5.20
C ALA A 165 -5.81 -8.46 4.34
N LEU A 166 -5.32 -7.26 3.99
CA LEU A 166 -6.06 -6.33 3.14
C LEU A 166 -6.25 -6.87 1.71
N PRO A 167 -5.21 -7.31 0.98
CA PRO A 167 -5.37 -7.96 -0.32
C PRO A 167 -6.40 -9.10 -0.32
N TYR A 168 -6.41 -9.91 0.74
CA TYR A 168 -7.41 -10.97 0.89
C TYR A 168 -8.84 -10.42 1.00
N ARG A 169 -9.06 -9.29 1.70
CA ARG A 169 -10.40 -8.65 1.74
C ARG A 169 -10.83 -8.14 0.38
N ILE A 170 -9.90 -7.55 -0.39
CA ILE A 170 -10.17 -7.10 -1.76
C ILE A 170 -10.50 -8.31 -2.66
N ALA A 171 -9.73 -9.39 -2.58
CA ALA A 171 -10.03 -10.63 -3.31
C ALA A 171 -11.39 -11.21 -2.93
N CYS A 172 -11.76 -11.20 -1.64
CA CYS A 172 -13.10 -11.63 -1.20
C CYS A 172 -14.22 -10.74 -1.73
N ARG A 173 -14.04 -9.41 -1.74
CA ARG A 173 -15.00 -8.46 -2.32
C ARG A 173 -15.23 -8.75 -3.80
N ASP A 174 -14.15 -9.10 -4.49
CA ASP A 174 -14.13 -9.38 -5.92
C ASP A 174 -14.48 -10.84 -6.25
N ASP A 175 -14.89 -11.62 -5.25
CA ASP A 175 -15.16 -13.04 -5.34
C ASP A 175 -14.03 -13.85 -5.99
N PHE A 176 -12.78 -13.41 -5.90
CA PHE A 176 -11.61 -14.03 -6.55
C PHE A 176 -11.74 -14.14 -8.07
N TYR A 177 -12.47 -13.25 -8.72
CA TYR A 177 -12.46 -13.13 -10.18
C TYR A 177 -11.55 -11.97 -10.61
N CYS A 178 -10.87 -12.13 -11.74
CA CYS A 178 -10.27 -10.99 -12.40
C CYS A 178 -11.37 -10.01 -12.80
N ARG A 179 -11.32 -8.79 -12.26
CA ARG A 179 -12.35 -7.77 -12.50
C ARG A 179 -12.31 -7.16 -13.90
N VAL A 180 -11.33 -7.53 -14.70
CA VAL A 180 -11.18 -7.14 -16.10
C VAL A 180 -11.59 -8.28 -17.03
N THR A 181 -10.95 -9.46 -16.91
CA THR A 181 -11.14 -10.57 -17.86
C THR A 181 -12.23 -11.56 -17.46
N GLY A 182 -12.66 -11.55 -16.20
CA GLY A 182 -13.59 -12.55 -15.65
C GLY A 182 -12.95 -13.90 -15.32
N GLU A 183 -11.62 -14.03 -15.43
CA GLU A 183 -10.90 -15.26 -15.08
C GLU A 183 -11.15 -15.69 -13.62
N ASP A 184 -11.41 -16.98 -13.39
CA ASP A 184 -11.56 -17.55 -12.04
C ASP A 184 -10.18 -17.75 -11.39
N LEU A 185 -9.85 -16.87 -10.44
CA LEU A 185 -8.56 -16.87 -9.73
C LEU A 185 -8.64 -17.58 -8.37
N ALA A 186 -9.77 -18.22 -8.06
CA ALA A 186 -9.90 -19.00 -6.85
C ALA A 186 -9.34 -20.41 -7.03
N GLN A 187 -8.76 -20.93 -5.96
CA GLN A 187 -8.35 -22.32 -5.90
C GLN A 187 -9.57 -23.24 -5.94
N ARG A 188 -9.47 -24.32 -6.72
CA ARG A 188 -10.33 -25.50 -6.59
C ARG A 188 -9.58 -26.57 -5.81
N ASN A 189 -10.21 -27.11 -4.78
CA ASN A 189 -9.60 -28.18 -4.00
C ASN A 189 -9.73 -29.54 -4.72
N LYS A 190 -9.22 -30.60 -4.08
CA LYS A 190 -9.26 -31.97 -4.61
C LYS A 190 -10.67 -32.54 -4.90
N PHE A 191 -11.72 -31.88 -4.43
CA PHE A 191 -13.12 -32.26 -4.69
C PHE A 191 -13.76 -31.40 -5.79
N GLY A 192 -12.98 -30.56 -6.48
CA GLY A 192 -13.48 -29.61 -7.49
C GLY A 192 -14.21 -28.39 -6.90
N VAL A 193 -14.28 -28.29 -5.57
CA VAL A 193 -14.96 -27.20 -4.86
C VAL A 193 -14.08 -25.96 -4.84
N ARG A 194 -14.64 -24.84 -5.31
CA ARG A 194 -14.03 -23.52 -5.27
C ARG A 194 -13.95 -23.03 -3.83
N ILE A 195 -12.80 -22.53 -3.39
CA ILE A 195 -12.57 -22.03 -2.02
C ILE A 195 -11.97 -20.62 -2.04
N PRO A 196 -12.18 -19.78 -1.01
CA PRO A 196 -11.61 -18.44 -0.93
C PRO A 196 -10.12 -18.50 -0.60
N ALA A 197 -9.33 -18.92 -1.57
CA ALA A 197 -7.87 -18.94 -1.58
C ALA A 197 -7.41 -18.71 -3.01
N SER A 198 -6.26 -18.04 -3.20
CA SER A 198 -5.71 -17.79 -4.53
C SER A 198 -5.28 -19.12 -5.17
N ASN A 199 -5.52 -19.26 -6.48
CA ASN A 199 -4.96 -20.35 -7.29
C ASN A 199 -3.45 -20.19 -7.58
N GLY A 200 -2.84 -19.07 -7.15
CA GLY A 200 -1.44 -18.73 -7.39
C GLY A 200 -1.22 -17.65 -8.45
N THR A 201 -2.25 -17.29 -9.22
CA THR A 201 -2.17 -16.27 -10.29
C THR A 201 -2.97 -15.00 -9.97
N LEU A 202 -3.46 -14.84 -8.73
CA LEU A 202 -4.19 -13.65 -8.29
C LEU A 202 -3.22 -12.54 -7.83
N GLU A 203 -3.43 -11.33 -8.34
CA GLU A 203 -2.76 -10.11 -7.87
C GLU A 203 -3.78 -9.04 -7.48
N ILE A 204 -3.40 -8.18 -6.52
CA ILE A 204 -4.15 -6.97 -6.18
C ILE A 204 -3.39 -5.76 -6.69
N HIS A 205 -4.05 -4.96 -7.51
CA HIS A 205 -3.46 -3.82 -8.19
C HIS A 205 -4.05 -2.49 -7.72
N HIS A 206 -3.23 -1.43 -7.74
CA HIS A 206 -3.65 -0.06 -7.45
C HIS A 206 -4.09 0.65 -8.73
N LEU A 207 -5.32 1.15 -8.80
CA LEU A 207 -5.82 1.89 -9.97
C LEU A 207 -5.14 3.26 -10.15
N ILE A 208 -4.90 3.95 -9.05
CA ILE A 208 -4.01 5.11 -8.96
C ILE A 208 -2.75 4.63 -8.28
N PHE A 209 -1.60 4.77 -8.96
CA PHE A 209 -0.34 4.37 -8.37
C PHE A 209 -0.05 5.18 -7.13
N VAL A 210 0.62 4.54 -6.18
CA VAL A 210 1.00 5.22 -4.94
C VAL A 210 2.01 6.34 -5.21
N SER A 211 2.89 6.16 -6.21
CA SER A 211 3.79 7.23 -6.66
C SER A 211 3.06 8.47 -7.16
N GLU A 212 1.79 8.32 -7.54
CA GLU A 212 0.89 9.37 -8.01
C GLU A 212 -0.10 9.81 -6.92
N GLY A 213 0.07 9.34 -5.67
CA GLY A 213 -0.80 9.68 -4.55
C GLY A 213 -1.95 8.70 -4.30
N GLY A 214 -1.96 7.54 -4.95
CA GLY A 214 -2.92 6.47 -4.66
C GLY A 214 -2.76 5.85 -3.26
N SER A 215 -3.89 5.50 -2.63
CA SER A 215 -3.98 4.91 -1.29
C SER A 215 -4.20 3.40 -1.33
N ASP A 216 -4.09 2.73 -0.17
CA ASP A 216 -4.56 1.34 -0.01
C ASP A 216 -6.07 1.27 0.35
N HIS A 217 -6.84 2.33 0.08
CA HIS A 217 -8.29 2.30 0.25
C HIS A 217 -8.91 1.28 -0.71
N GLU A 218 -9.98 0.59 -0.31
CA GLU A 218 -10.56 -0.47 -1.16
C GLU A 218 -10.95 0.01 -2.56
N SER A 219 -11.37 1.28 -2.66
CA SER A 219 -11.75 1.92 -3.91
C SER A 219 -10.61 2.11 -4.90
N ASN A 220 -9.37 2.08 -4.42
CA ASN A 220 -8.20 2.18 -5.27
C ASN A 220 -7.60 0.81 -5.59
N LEU A 221 -8.20 -0.28 -5.10
CA LEU A 221 -7.66 -1.62 -5.21
C LEU A 221 -8.58 -2.51 -6.05
N ILE A 222 -7.99 -3.32 -6.91
CA ILE A 222 -8.71 -4.22 -7.81
C ILE A 222 -8.02 -5.59 -7.88
N THR A 223 -8.82 -6.66 -7.92
CA THR A 223 -8.33 -8.02 -8.16
C THR A 223 -8.15 -8.28 -9.66
N ILE A 224 -6.94 -8.66 -10.07
CA ILE A 224 -6.61 -9.01 -11.45
C ILE A 224 -5.74 -10.27 -11.52
N SER A 225 -5.59 -10.85 -12.71
CA SER A 225 -4.65 -11.96 -12.91
C SER A 225 -3.21 -11.44 -12.99
N GLN A 226 -2.26 -12.28 -12.62
CA GLN A 226 -0.83 -11.99 -12.66
C GLN A 226 -0.38 -11.64 -14.08
N GLU A 227 -0.96 -12.29 -15.08
CA GLU A 227 -0.65 -12.03 -16.49
C GLU A 227 -1.14 -10.65 -16.92
N LEU A 228 -2.38 -10.28 -16.59
CA LEU A 228 -2.87 -8.93 -16.88
C LEU A 228 -2.07 -7.86 -16.13
N HIS A 229 -1.73 -8.12 -14.87
CA HIS A 229 -0.89 -7.24 -14.05
C HIS A 229 0.47 -6.99 -14.71
N ARG A 230 1.09 -8.06 -15.21
CA ARG A 230 2.37 -8.00 -15.93
C ARG A 230 2.23 -7.19 -17.23
N ARG A 231 1.23 -7.48 -18.06
CA ARG A 231 0.97 -6.79 -19.34
C ARG A 231 0.74 -5.28 -19.14
N TYR A 232 -0.03 -4.91 -18.13
CA TYR A 232 -0.25 -3.52 -17.77
C TYR A 232 1.04 -2.80 -17.39
N HIS A 233 1.87 -3.40 -16.53
CA HIS A 233 3.16 -2.82 -16.13
C HIS A 233 4.20 -2.78 -17.26
N GLN A 234 4.01 -3.55 -18.31
CA GLN A 234 4.80 -3.49 -19.54
C GLN A 234 4.30 -2.41 -20.51
N GLY A 235 3.20 -1.73 -20.20
CA GLY A 235 2.60 -0.70 -21.05
C GLY A 235 1.87 -1.29 -22.25
N GLU A 236 1.40 -2.53 -22.17
CA GLU A 236 0.64 -3.12 -23.26
C GLU A 236 -0.70 -2.39 -23.44
N GLN A 237 -0.90 -1.84 -24.63
CA GLN A 237 -1.98 -0.89 -24.92
C GLN A 237 -3.36 -1.39 -24.50
N GLN A 238 -3.72 -2.63 -24.81
CA GLN A 238 -5.02 -3.19 -24.46
C GLN A 238 -5.20 -3.30 -22.94
N ALA A 239 -4.20 -3.83 -22.23
CA ALA A 239 -4.25 -3.97 -20.77
C ALA A 239 -4.35 -2.60 -20.07
N CYS A 240 -3.62 -1.60 -20.57
CA CYS A 240 -3.73 -0.21 -20.10
C CYS A 240 -5.12 0.36 -20.33
N GLN A 241 -5.67 0.22 -21.53
CA GLN A 241 -7.02 0.71 -21.86
C GLN A 241 -8.10 0.08 -20.98
N GLU A 242 -8.04 -1.23 -20.74
CA GLU A 242 -9.02 -1.95 -19.91
C GLU A 242 -8.97 -1.49 -18.44
N ILE A 243 -7.77 -1.39 -17.86
CA ILE A 243 -7.60 -0.95 -16.47
C ILE A 243 -7.92 0.54 -16.31
N ASP A 244 -7.47 1.39 -17.24
CA ASP A 244 -7.79 2.83 -17.23
C ASP A 244 -9.30 3.07 -17.41
N GLY A 245 -9.98 2.23 -18.20
CA GLY A 245 -11.43 2.25 -18.32
C GLY A 245 -12.13 2.06 -16.97
N ILE A 246 -11.71 1.06 -16.19
CA ILE A 246 -12.25 0.82 -14.85
C ILE A 246 -11.92 1.97 -13.90
N LYS A 247 -10.66 2.44 -13.90
CA LYS A 247 -10.21 3.59 -13.11
C LYS A 247 -11.10 4.82 -13.38
N ASN A 248 -11.32 5.16 -14.64
CA ASN A 248 -12.12 6.32 -15.04
C ASN A 248 -13.59 6.17 -14.66
N ALA A 249 -14.17 4.98 -14.83
CA ALA A 249 -15.53 4.69 -14.38
C ALA A 249 -15.68 4.87 -12.87
N GLN A 250 -14.71 4.39 -12.09
CA GLN A 250 -14.72 4.51 -10.64
C GLN A 250 -14.55 5.96 -10.17
N LEU A 251 -13.63 6.72 -10.78
CA LEU A 251 -13.47 8.14 -10.51
C LEU A 251 -14.74 8.94 -10.82
N THR A 252 -15.45 8.58 -11.88
CA THR A 252 -16.74 9.20 -12.25
C THR A 252 -17.80 8.92 -11.19
N LEU A 253 -17.92 7.67 -10.74
CA LEU A 253 -18.85 7.26 -9.68
C LEU A 253 -18.55 7.98 -8.35
N TYR A 254 -17.29 8.08 -7.93
CA TYR A 254 -16.95 8.80 -6.70
C TYR A 254 -17.25 10.29 -6.81
N SER A 255 -16.96 10.89 -7.97
CA SER A 255 -17.26 12.30 -8.21
C SER A 255 -18.76 12.59 -8.11
N SER A 256 -19.62 11.70 -8.62
CA SER A 256 -21.08 11.86 -8.51
C SER A 256 -21.58 11.69 -7.08
N LEU A 257 -21.07 10.69 -6.35
CA LEU A 257 -21.40 10.47 -4.93
C LEU A 257 -21.01 11.66 -4.05
N MET A 258 -19.83 12.24 -4.28
CA MET A 258 -19.36 13.41 -3.51
C MET A 258 -20.23 14.64 -3.78
N LYS A 259 -20.64 14.89 -5.03
CA LYS A 259 -21.57 15.96 -5.40
C LYS A 259 -22.95 15.76 -4.76
N ALA A 260 -23.47 14.53 -4.77
CA ALA A 260 -24.75 14.21 -4.14
C ALA A 260 -24.73 14.47 -2.62
N LYS A 261 -23.63 14.12 -1.96
CA LYS A 261 -23.45 14.33 -0.51
C LYS A 261 -23.32 15.81 -0.13
N THR A 262 -22.74 16.64 -1.00
CA THR A 262 -22.66 18.09 -0.77
C THR A 262 -24.04 18.75 -0.92
N ASN A 263 -24.84 18.32 -1.90
CA ASN A 263 -26.20 18.83 -2.09
C ASN A 263 -27.20 18.34 -1.03
N SER A 264 -26.94 17.24 -0.33
CA SER A 264 -27.79 16.77 0.78
C SER A 264 -27.52 17.45 2.12
N LEU A 265 -26.46 18.26 2.20
CA LEU A 265 -26.05 19.01 3.39
C LEU A 265 -26.34 20.53 3.26
N SER A 266 -26.89 20.95 2.13
CA SER A 266 -27.42 22.29 1.83
C SER A 266 -28.93 22.29 1.89
#